data_AF-A0A8J5ZL46-F1
#
_entry.id   AF-A0A8J5ZL46-F1
#
_cell.length_a   1.000
_cell.length_b   1.000
_cell.length_c   1.000
_cell.angle_alpha   90.00
_cell.angle_beta   90.00
_cell.angle_gamma   90.00
#
_symmetry.space_group_name_H-M   'P 1'
#
loop_
_entity.id
_entity.type
_entity.pdbx_description
1 polymer ?
#
loop_
_entity_poly.entity_id
_entity_poly.type
_entity_poly.pdbx_seq_one_letter_code
_entity_poly.pdbx_strand_id
1 'polypeptide(L)'
;MRDSAGNWLVGFRKYIGRGSALNSKLWAILTGPEMAQLKNNSKIIAESECLDAIEMILGNSMNTLLMTLLRQIMEAKRQLQEVKF
;
A
#
# COMPACT_ATOMS: atom_id res chain seq x y z
N MET A 1 4.43 4.49 -9.30
CA MET A 1 5.24 3.28 -9.53
C MET A 1 6.41 3.66 -10.43
N ARG A 2 7.57 3.10 -10.11
CA ARG A 2 8.80 3.29 -10.87
C ARG A 2 9.38 1.91 -11.21
N ASP A 3 10.17 1.83 -12.27
CA ASP A 3 10.98 0.64 -12.52
C ASP A 3 12.21 0.61 -11.61
N SER A 4 13.03 -0.44 -11.74
CA SER A 4 14.27 -0.60 -10.96
C SER A 4 15.35 0.42 -11.28
N ALA A 5 15.28 1.12 -12.42
CA ALA A 5 16.17 2.23 -12.76
C ALA A 5 15.64 3.58 -12.23
N GLY A 6 14.51 3.58 -11.54
CA GLY A 6 13.87 4.77 -10.99
C GLY A 6 13.04 5.56 -12.01
N ASN A 7 12.87 5.06 -13.23
CA ASN A 7 12.05 5.72 -14.24
C ASN A 7 10.58 5.64 -13.83
N TRP A 8 9.86 6.74 -14.03
CA TRP A 8 8.44 6.79 -13.72
C TRP A 8 7.64 5.96 -14.71
N LEU A 9 6.88 4.99 -14.20
CA LEU A 9 6.02 4.13 -15.02
C LEU A 9 4.58 4.65 -15.05
N VAL A 10 4.02 4.90 -13.86
CA VAL A 10 2.62 5.29 -13.71
C VAL A 10 2.37 5.92 -12.35
N GLY A 11 1.44 6.87 -12.30
CA GLY A 11 0.86 7.41 -11.08
C GLY A 11 -0.62 7.07 -10.99
N PHE A 12 -1.17 7.09 -9.77
CA PHE A 12 -2.59 6.87 -9.55
C PHE A 12 -3.14 7.92 -8.58
N ARG A 13 -4.45 8.14 -8.66
CA ARG A 13 -5.20 9.01 -7.74
C ARG A 13 -6.54 8.33 -7.45
N LYS A 14 -6.96 8.36 -6.18
CA LYS A 14 -8.24 7.80 -5.74
C LYS A 14 -8.96 8.80 -4.84
N TYR A 15 -10.23 9.07 -5.12
CA TYR A 15 -11.10 9.78 -4.18
C TYR A 15 -11.68 8.76 -3.20
N ILE A 16 -11.35 8.90 -1.91
CA ILE A 16 -11.72 7.95 -0.85
C ILE A 16 -12.91 8.44 0.01
N GLY A 17 -13.55 9.55 -0.37
CA GLY A 17 -14.60 10.16 0.43
C GLY A 17 -14.06 10.79 1.71
N ARG A 18 -14.71 10.51 2.84
CA ARG A 18 -14.34 11.02 4.17
C ARG A 18 -13.32 10.09 4.82
N GLY A 19 -12.18 10.65 5.23
CA GLY A 19 -11.12 9.88 5.91
C GLY A 19 -10.03 10.78 6.45
N SER A 20 -9.16 10.23 7.30
CA SER A 20 -7.97 10.90 7.80
C SER A 20 -6.83 10.84 6.78
N ALA A 21 -5.78 11.64 6.99
CA ALA A 21 -4.55 11.54 6.22
C ALA A 21 -3.91 10.13 6.33
N LEU A 22 -3.99 9.50 7.51
CA LEU A 22 -3.53 8.12 7.70
C LEU A 22 -4.36 7.13 6.86
N ASN A 23 -5.69 7.29 6.83
CA ASN A 23 -6.58 6.48 6.01
C ASN A 23 -6.21 6.59 4.52
N SER A 24 -5.91 7.80 4.03
CA SER A 24 -5.49 8.00 2.63
C SER A 24 -4.14 7.39 2.30
N LYS A 25 -3.17 7.44 3.22
CA LYS A 25 -1.87 6.76 3.06
C LYS A 25 -2.03 5.24 2.99
N LEU A 26 -2.86 4.63 3.84
CA LEU A 26 -3.14 3.20 3.79
C LEU A 26 -3.83 2.78 2.50
N TRP A 27 -4.80 3.57 2.00
CA TRP A 27 -5.39 3.32 0.68
C TRP A 27 -4.37 3.38 -0.45
N ALA A 28 -3.45 4.34 -0.40
CA ALA A 28 -2.37 4.42 -1.40
C ALA A 28 -1.47 3.17 -1.36
N ILE A 29 -1.15 2.69 -0.16
CA ILE A 29 -0.37 1.47 0.03
C ILE A 29 -1.12 0.23 -0.47
N LEU A 30 -2.46 0.16 -0.35
CA LEU A 30 -3.25 -0.94 -0.91
C LEU A 30 -3.32 -0.89 -2.45
N THR A 31 -3.48 0.31 -3.02
CA THR A 31 -3.66 0.48 -4.47
C THR A 31 -2.38 0.18 -5.27
N GLY A 32 -1.20 0.39 -4.70
CA GLY A 32 0.07 0.02 -5.34
C GLY A 32 0.15 -1.48 -5.75
N PRO A 33 -0.02 -2.41 -4.81
CA PRO A 33 -0.17 -3.85 -5.04
C PRO A 33 -1.21 -4.20 -6.11
N GLU A 34 -2.42 -3.64 -6.03
CA GLU A 34 -3.50 -3.90 -7.01
C GLU A 34 -3.05 -3.52 -8.43
N MET A 35 -2.40 -2.36 -8.58
CA MET A 35 -1.85 -1.90 -9.86
C MET A 35 -0.69 -2.78 -10.35
N ALA A 36 0.13 -3.31 -9.45
CA ALA A 36 1.22 -4.22 -9.80
C ALA A 36 0.69 -5.56 -10.34
N GLN A 37 -0.34 -6.12 -9.70
CA GLN A 37 -1.00 -7.33 -10.15
C GLN A 37 -1.61 -7.16 -11.55
N LEU A 38 -2.29 -6.03 -11.81
CA LEU A 38 -2.84 -5.71 -13.14
C LEU A 38 -1.77 -5.63 -14.24
N LYS A 39 -0.50 -5.43 -13.87
CA LYS A 39 0.64 -5.36 -14.78
C LYS A 39 1.50 -6.63 -14.78
N ASN A 40 1.04 -7.72 -14.14
CA ASN A 40 1.79 -8.97 -13.96
C ASN A 40 3.15 -8.79 -13.28
N ASN A 41 3.29 -7.78 -12.42
CA ASN A 41 4.50 -7.59 -11.62
C ASN A 41 4.35 -8.31 -10.28
N SER A 42 5.16 -9.34 -10.03
CA SER A 42 5.10 -10.14 -8.81
C SER A 42 5.92 -9.59 -7.64
N LYS A 43 6.79 -8.62 -7.90
CA LYS A 43 7.70 -8.01 -6.92
C LYS A 43 7.54 -6.50 -6.90
N ILE A 44 7.32 -5.94 -5.71
CA ILE A 44 7.23 -4.49 -5.52
C ILE A 44 7.91 -4.07 -4.22
N ILE A 45 8.36 -2.82 -4.20
CA ILE A 45 8.79 -2.13 -2.98
C ILE A 45 7.78 -1.01 -2.74
N ALA A 46 7.17 -1.00 -1.57
CA ALA A 46 6.21 -0.01 -1.15
C ALA A 46 6.92 1.01 -0.25
N GLU A 47 7.20 2.19 -0.79
CA GLU A 47 7.82 3.29 -0.04
C GLU A 47 6.74 4.25 0.47
N SER A 48 6.80 4.60 1.75
CA SER A 48 5.90 5.60 2.36
C SER A 48 6.67 6.48 3.33
N GLU A 49 6.45 7.79 3.23
CA GLU A 49 6.95 8.78 4.20
C GLU A 49 6.14 8.82 5.51
N CYS A 50 5.07 8.02 5.62
CA CYS A 50 4.18 8.00 6.78
C CYS A 50 4.54 6.82 7.70
N LEU A 51 5.31 7.10 8.75
CA LEU A 51 5.74 6.11 9.75
C LEU A 51 4.55 5.40 10.40
N ASP A 52 3.52 6.13 10.81
CA ASP A 52 2.31 5.56 11.43
C ASP A 52 1.65 4.50 10.55
N ALA A 53 1.62 4.71 9.22
CA ALA A 53 1.05 3.74 8.30
C ALA A 53 1.88 2.46 8.24
N ILE A 54 3.21 2.60 8.26
CA ILE A 54 4.15 1.48 8.25
C ILE A 54 4.05 0.70 9.57
N GLU A 55 4.07 1.38 10.71
CA GLU A 55 3.93 0.74 12.03
C GLU A 55 2.60 -0.02 12.16
N MET A 56 1.52 0.51 11.60
CA MET A 56 0.22 -0.15 11.61
C MET A 56 0.20 -1.40 10.72
N ILE A 57 0.86 -1.37 9.56
CA ILE A 57 1.00 -2.53 8.67
C ILE A 57 1.90 -3.61 9.30
N LEU A 58 2.94 -3.20 10.02
CA LEU A 58 3.84 -4.10 10.74
C LEU A 58 3.21 -4.70 12.01
N GLY A 59 2.02 -4.21 12.41
CA GLY A 59 1.30 -4.71 13.59
C GLY A 59 1.78 -4.10 14.91
N ASN A 60 2.61 -3.05 14.86
CA ASN A 60 3.13 -2.35 16.04
C ASN A 60 2.14 -1.33 16.62
N SER A 61 1.09 -1.00 15.87
CA SER A 61 0.04 -0.04 16.26
C SER A 61 -1.33 -0.57 15.86
N MET A 62 -2.32 -0.46 16.75
CA MET A 62 -3.69 -0.91 16.49
C MET A 62 -4.66 0.26 16.38
N ASN A 63 -5.42 0.29 15.28
CA ASN A 63 -6.57 1.16 15.13
C ASN A 63 -7.75 0.33 14.59
N THR A 64 -8.73 0.08 15.46
CA THR A 64 -9.89 -0.79 15.16
C THR A 64 -10.70 -0.30 13.96
N LEU A 65 -10.75 1.01 13.70
CA LEU A 65 -11.47 1.58 12.55
C LEU A 65 -10.78 1.29 11.21
N LEU A 66 -9.49 0.96 11.22
CA LEU A 66 -8.68 0.71 10.01
C LEU A 66 -8.39 -0.78 9.79
N MET A 67 -8.84 -1.65 10.69
CA MET A 67 -8.53 -3.10 10.66
C MET A 67 -8.96 -3.78 9.36
N THR A 68 -10.12 -3.41 8.80
CA THR A 68 -10.57 -3.97 7.51
C THR A 68 -9.59 -3.61 6.38
N LEU A 69 -9.13 -2.35 6.33
CA LEU A 69 -8.18 -1.89 5.32
C LEU A 69 -6.81 -2.54 5.51
N LEU A 70 -6.34 -2.67 6.75
CA LEU A 70 -5.08 -3.37 7.06
C LEU A 70 -5.13 -4.84 6.63
N ARG A 71 -6.26 -5.52 6.89
CA ARG A 71 -6.45 -6.90 6.45
C ARG A 71 -6.35 -7.04 4.93
N GLN A 72 -6.95 -6.10 4.18
CA GLN A 72 -6.82 -6.07 2.72
C GLN A 72 -5.37 -5.87 2.26
N ILE A 73 -4.61 -4.98 2.92
CA ILE A 73 -3.18 -4.78 2.63
C ILE A 73 -2.38 -6.06 2.90
N MET A 74 -2.66 -6.75 4.01
CA MET A 74 -2.00 -8.03 4.33
C MET A 74 -2.34 -9.14 3.34
N GLU A 75 -3.59 -9.21 2.88
CA GLU A 75 -4.02 -10.16 1.84
C GLU A 75 -3.36 -9.86 0.50
N ALA A 76 -3.30 -8.59 0.08
CA ALA A 76 -2.60 -8.15 -1.13
C ALA A 76 -1.09 -8.44 -1.05
N LYS A 77 -0.47 -8.22 0.12
CA LYS A 77 0.91 -8.60 0.42
C LYS A 77 1.14 -10.10 0.19
N ARG A 78 0.23 -10.96 0.68
CA ARG A 78 0.36 -12.42 0.56
C ARG A 78 0.27 -12.92 -0.89
N GLN A 79 -0.45 -12.20 -1.75
CA GLN A 79 -0.62 -12.55 -3.16
C GLN A 79 0.59 -12.15 -4.01
N LEU A 80 1.42 -11.23 -3.53
CA LEU A 80 2.65 -10.82 -4.19
C LEU A 80 3.83 -11.61 -3.60
N GLN A 81 4.76 -12.04 -4.45
CA GLN A 81 5.88 -12.87 -4.03
C GLN A 81 6.83 -12.12 -3.07
N GLU A 82 6.89 -10.79 -3.20
CA GLU A 82 7.74 -9.96 -2.35
C GLU A 82 7.18 -8.52 -2.28
N VAL A 83 6.72 -8.11 -1.09
CA VAL A 83 6.41 -6.70 -0.78
C VAL A 83 7.24 -6.30 0.43
N LYS A 84 8.16 -5.36 0.22
CA LYS A 84 8.93 -4.69 1.27
C LYS A 84 8.31 -3.33 1.56
N PHE A 85 8.24 -3.00 2.84
CA PHE A 85 7.79 -1.73 3.38
C PHE A 85 8.98 -1.03 4.02
#